data_AF-A0A955BJ93-F1
#
_entry.id   AF-A0A955BJ93-F1
#
_cell.length_a   1.000
_cell.length_b   1.000
_cell.length_c   1.000
_cell.angle_alpha   90.00
_cell.angle_beta   90.00
_cell.angle_gamma   90.00
#
_symmetry.space_group_name_H-M   'P 1'
#
loop_
_entity.id
_entity.type
_entity.pdbx_description
1 polymer ?
#
loop_
_entity_poly.entity_id
_entity_poly.type
_entity_poly.pdbx_seq_one_letter_code
_entity_poly.pdbx_strand_id
1 'polypeptide(L)' 'MKKAMLTNLIYWGVAILLPIGMRVVPTSTGASPRIFELVIPLFQIMLAFAAARNFSSALRAAGNPEQRD' A
#
# COMPACT_ATOMS: atom_id res chain seq x y z
N MET A 1 14.99 9.18 5.89
CA MET A 1 14.46 8.02 6.67
C MET A 1 13.07 8.26 7.24
N LYS A 2 12.82 9.29 8.08
CA LYS A 2 11.49 9.54 8.67
C LYS A 2 10.34 9.58 7.65
N LYS A 3 10.56 10.25 6.50
CA LYS A 3 9.58 10.30 5.39
C LYS A 3 9.28 8.91 4.81
N ALA A 4 10.30 8.12 4.45
CA ALA A 4 10.11 6.79 3.88
C ALA A 4 9.45 5.79 4.86
N MET A 5 9.78 5.89 6.15
CA MET A 5 9.16 5.06 7.19
C MET A 5 7.69 5.44 7.42
N LEU A 6 7.37 6.74 7.41
CA LEU A 6 6.00 7.23 7.47
C LEU A 6 5.18 6.79 6.24
N THR A 7 5.75 6.92 5.05
CA THR A 7 5.12 6.46 3.80
C THR A 7 4.86 4.95 3.83
N ASN A 8 5.81 4.15 4.31
CA ASN A 8 5.61 2.71 4.46
C ASN A 8 4.47 2.38 5.44
N LEU A 9 4.41 3.09 6.57
CA LEU A 9 3.34 2.91 7.55
C LEU A 9 1.96 3.25 6.97
N ILE A 10 1.87 4.29 6.14
CA ILE A 10 0.65 4.65 5.40
C ILE A 10 0.25 3.55 4.42
N TYR A 11 1.20 2.98 3.66
CA TYR A 11 0.92 1.86 2.76
C TYR A 11 0.32 0.66 3.52
N TRP A 12 0.89 0.29 4.66
CA TRP A 12 0.35 -0.77 5.51
C TRP A 12 -1.03 -0.42 6.09
N GLY A 13 -1.24 0.82 6.52
CA GLY A 13 -2.54 1.30 6.99
C GLY A 13 -3.62 1.17 5.92
N VAL A 14 -3.34 1.60 4.68
CA VAL A 14 -4.25 1.48 3.55
C VAL A 14 -4.51 0.00 3.21
N ALA A 15 -3.49 -0.85 3.24
CA ALA A 15 -3.65 -2.29 2.95
C ALA A 15 -4.63 -2.99 3.92
N ILE A 16 -4.67 -2.56 5.18
CA ILE A 16 -5.58 -3.07 6.22
C ILE A 16 -6.96 -2.42 6.11
N LEU A 17 -7.03 -1.10 5.87
CA LEU A 17 -8.29 -0.36 5.80
C LEU A 17 -9.11 -0.72 4.56
N LEU A 18 -8.45 -0.99 3.43
CA LEU A 18 -9.11 -1.19 2.14
C LEU A 18 -10.09 -2.38 2.17
N PRO A 19 -9.73 -3.59 2.66
CA PRO A 19 -10.68 -4.69 2.83
C PRO A 19 -11.88 -4.34 3.73
N ILE A 20 -11.65 -3.56 4.79
CA ILE A 20 -12.71 -3.16 5.73
C ILE A 20 -13.65 -2.17 5.06
N GLY A 21 -13.12 -1.13 4.42
CA GLY A 21 -13.91 -0.12 3.71
C GLY A 21 -14.76 -0.72 2.61
N MET A 22 -14.22 -1.67 1.85
CA MET A 22 -14.95 -2.36 0.78
C MET A 22 -16.14 -3.18 1.29
N ARG A 23 -16.11 -3.68 2.53
CA ARG A 23 -17.24 -4.37 3.17
C ARG A 23 -18.35 -3.42 3.61
N VAL A 24 -18.03 -2.14 3.78
CA VAL A 24 -18.99 -1.10 4.20
C VAL A 24 -19.64 -0.42 2.98
N VAL A 25 -19.07 -0.57 1.78
CA VAL A 25 -19.67 -0.06 0.55
C VAL A 25 -21.03 -0.73 0.35
N PRO A 26 -22.14 0.03 0.39
CA PRO A 26 -23.48 -0.53 0.27
C PRO A 26 -23.63 -1.07 -1.15
N THR A 27 -23.84 -2.37 -1.24
CA THR A 27 -24.13 -3.03 -2.49
C THR A 27 -25.63 -3.23 -2.52
N SER A 28 -26.28 -2.80 -3.60
CA SER A 28 -27.73 -2.86 -3.76
C SER A 28 -28.29 -4.30 -3.67
N THR A 29 -27.43 -5.30 -3.63
CA THR A 29 -27.73 -6.73 -3.54
C THR A 29 -27.40 -7.36 -2.19
N GLY A 30 -26.81 -6.62 -1.23
CA GLY A 30 -26.37 -7.16 0.06
C GLY A 30 -25.20 -8.15 -0.03
N ALA A 31 -24.64 -8.35 -1.23
CA ALA A 31 -23.52 -9.24 -1.50
C ALA A 31 -22.29 -8.45 -1.94
N SER A 32 -21.13 -8.74 -1.35
CA SER A 32 -19.86 -8.17 -1.79
C SER A 32 -19.65 -8.45 -3.30
N PRO A 33 -19.41 -7.44 -4.14
CA PRO A 33 -19.20 -7.61 -5.56
C PRO A 33 -18.02 -8.55 -5.80
N ARG A 34 -18.24 -9.65 -6.53
CA ARG A 34 -17.20 -10.64 -6.87
C ARG A 34 -15.97 -10.02 -7.54
N ILE A 35 -16.13 -8.88 -8.21
CA ILE A 35 -15.01 -8.12 -8.78
C ILE A 35 -14.00 -7.71 -7.69
N PHE A 36 -14.43 -7.43 -6.46
CA PHE A 36 -13.54 -7.04 -5.36
C PHE A 36 -12.72 -8.22 -4.82
N GLU A 37 -13.18 -9.46 -4.97
CA GLU A 37 -12.39 -10.65 -4.64
C GLU A 37 -11.13 -10.75 -5.50
N LEU A 38 -11.13 -10.15 -6.69
CA LEU A 38 -10.00 -10.12 -7.60
C LEU A 38 -9.22 -8.80 -7.52
N VAL A 39 -9.92 -7.67 -7.45
CA VAL A 39 -9.32 -6.33 -7.44
C VAL A 39 -8.58 -6.05 -6.14
N ILE A 40 -9.11 -6.45 -4.97
CA ILE A 40 -8.45 -6.21 -3.68
C ILE A 40 -7.07 -6.88 -3.61
N PRO A 41 -6.92 -8.18 -3.90
CA PRO A 41 -5.60 -8.81 -3.84
C PRO A 41 -4.64 -8.24 -4.90
N LEU A 42 -5.10 -7.90 -6.11
CA LEU A 42 -4.25 -7.22 -7.09
C LEU A 42 -3.76 -5.86 -6.57
N PHE A 43 -4.64 -5.09 -5.92
CA PHE A 43 -4.28 -3.81 -5.33
C PHE A 43 -3.29 -3.96 -4.17
N GLN A 44 -3.47 -4.98 -3.33
CA GLN A 44 -2.53 -5.32 -2.25
C GLN A 44 -1.15 -5.72 -2.77
N ILE A 45 -1.08 -6.51 -3.85
CA ILE A 45 0.19 -6.87 -4.50
C ILE A 45 0.89 -5.60 -5.03
N MET A 46 0.16 -4.72 -5.70
CA MET A 46 0.72 -3.45 -6.18
C MET A 46 1.20 -2.56 -5.03
N LEU A 47 0.43 -2.49 -3.94
CA LEU A 47 0.82 -1.76 -2.73
C LEU A 47 2.11 -2.30 -2.12
N ALA A 48 2.23 -3.62 -2.00
CA ALA A 48 3.42 -4.27 -1.47
C ALA A 48 4.65 -3.98 -2.34
N PHE A 49 4.49 -4.01 -3.66
CA PHE A 49 5.58 -3.69 -4.60
C PHE A 49 6.01 -2.23 -4.50
N ALA A 50 5.06 -1.30 -4.38
CA ALA A 50 5.34 0.12 -4.19
C ALA A 50 6.04 0.40 -2.85
N ALA A 51 5.61 -0.25 -1.77
CA ALA A 51 6.24 -0.17 -0.46
C ALA A 51 7.69 -0.69 -0.50
N ALA A 52 7.92 -1.87 -1.09
CA ALA A 52 9.25 -2.45 -1.24
C ALA A 52 10.19 -1.56 -2.07
N ARG A 53 9.70 -0.99 -3.17
CA ARG A 53 10.49 -0.08 -4.02
C ARG A 53 10.87 1.20 -3.29
N ASN A 54 9.92 1.81 -2.56
CA ASN A 54 10.17 3.02 -1.76
C ASN A 54 11.13 2.76 -0.61
N PHE A 55 11.05 1.59 0.03
CA PHE A 55 11.97 1.22 1.08
C PHE A 55 13.38 0.95 0.53
N SER A 56 13.48 0.24 -0.59
CA SER A 56 14.76 -0.02 -1.27
C SER A 56 15.43 1.26 -1.76
N SER A 57 14.68 2.20 -2.35
CA SER A 57 15.22 3.50 -2.77
C SER A 57 15.70 4.32 -1.57
N ALA A 58 14.93 4.34 -0.48
CA ALA A 58 15.32 5.01 0.76
C ALA A 58 16.57 4.41 1.41
N LEU A 59 16.75 3.09 1.37
CA LEU A 59 17.97 2.42 1.84
C LEU A 59 19.17 2.75 0.95
N ARG A 60 19.01 2.76 -0.38
CA ARG A 60 20.07 3.15 -1.31
C ARG A 60 20.53 4.60 -1.10
N ALA A 61 19.59 5.53 -0.95
CA ALA A 61 19.88 6.92 -0.64
C ALA A 61 20.51 7.10 0.77
N ALA A 62 20.23 6.19 1.71
CA ALA A 62 20.86 6.21 3.02
C ALA A 62 22.29 5.66 2.99
N GLY A 63 22.58 4.69 2.12
CA GLY A 63 23.89 4.06 1.96
C GLY A 63 24.84 4.79 1.01
N ASN A 64 24.35 5.74 0.20
CA ASN A 64 25.18 6.50 -0.73
C ASN A 64 25.19 8.00 -0.35
N PRO A 65 26.27 8.50 0.31
CA PRO A 65 26.30 9.87 0.85
C PRO A 65 26.35 10.97 -0.22
N GLU A 66 26.75 10.68 -1.47
CA GLU A 66 26.82 11.66 -2.57
C GLU A 66 25.47 12.17 -3.10
N GLN A 67 24.34 11.54 -2.74
CA GLN A 67 23.00 12.00 -3.18
C GLN A 67 22.30 12.91 -2.14
N ARG A 68 23.05 13.44 -1.17
CA ARG A 68 22.51 14.32 -0.12
C ARG A 68 22.64 15.82 -0.40
N ASP A 69 23.23 16.20 -1.53
CA ASP A 69 23.39 17.60 -1.96
C ASP A 69 22.21 18.11 -2.79
#